data_AF-A0A1S2Z911-F1
#
_entry.id   AF-A0A1S2Z911-F1
#
_cell.length_a   1.000
_cell.length_b   1.000
_cell.length_c   1.000
_cell.angle_alpha   90.00
_cell.angle_beta   90.00
_cell.angle_gamma   90.00
#
_symmetry.space_group_name_H-M   'P 1'
#
loop_
_entity.id
_entity.type
_entity.pdbx_description
1 polymer ?
#
loop_
_entity_poly.entity_id
_entity_poly.type
_entity_poly.pdbx_seq_one_letter_code
_entity_poly.pdbx_strand_id
1 'polypeptide(L)'
;MIIEGFGLPQQYNLDIEELNNSNDSRMTRYLLPEQNKDLEIALVPHTDKGTLSIICHNEVQERLAFILFTVPKEYMTIKVPSELVDEENHPLRYRPFKYEDFINFHYSTRTEKGVLEEFAGL
;
A
#
# COMPACT_ATOMS: atom_id res chain seq x y z
N MET A 1 16.59 -1.62 8.90
CA MET A 1 15.79 -1.56 7.65
C MET A 1 14.63 -2.55 7.73
N ILE A 2 13.53 -2.42 6.98
CA ILE A 2 12.31 -3.26 7.19
C ILE A 2 12.63 -4.76 7.20
N ILE A 3 13.42 -5.23 6.22
CA ILE A 3 13.82 -6.65 6.10
C ILE A 3 14.58 -7.14 7.34
N GLU A 4 15.56 -6.38 7.82
CA GLU A 4 16.32 -6.70 9.03
C GLU A 4 15.43 -6.70 10.28
N GLY A 5 14.46 -5.78 10.35
CA GLY A 5 13.54 -5.67 11.47
C GLY A 5 12.63 -6.90 11.63
N PHE A 6 12.36 -7.61 10.54
CA PHE A 6 11.63 -8.88 10.53
C PHE A 6 12.56 -10.11 10.64
N GLY A 7 13.87 -9.93 10.76
CA GLY A 7 14.83 -11.04 10.81
C GLY A 7 14.92 -11.85 9.51
N LEU A 8 14.51 -11.26 8.39
CA LEU A 8 14.50 -11.94 7.09
C LEU A 8 15.92 -12.07 6.51
N PRO A 9 16.20 -13.13 5.74
CA PRO A 9 17.47 -13.30 5.03
C PRO A 9 17.83 -12.10 4.16
N GLN A 10 19.12 -11.80 4.06
CA GLN A 10 19.63 -10.66 3.28
C GLN A 10 19.28 -10.75 1.78
N GLN A 11 18.99 -11.95 1.25
CA GLN A 11 18.51 -12.16 -0.12
C GLN A 11 17.27 -11.31 -0.44
N TYR A 12 16.38 -11.09 0.53
CA TYR A 12 15.20 -10.24 0.31
C TYR A 12 15.56 -8.77 0.01
N ASN A 13 16.74 -8.29 0.41
CA ASN A 13 17.19 -6.96 -0.01
C ASN A 13 17.50 -6.93 -1.50
N LEU A 14 18.16 -7.97 -2.04
CA LEU A 14 18.43 -8.09 -3.46
C LEU A 14 17.12 -8.20 -4.25
N ASP A 15 16.18 -9.01 -3.77
CA ASP A 15 14.87 -9.16 -4.41
C ASP A 15 14.11 -7.81 -4.46
N ILE A 16 14.23 -6.97 -3.42
CA ILE A 16 13.65 -5.62 -3.37
C ILE A 16 14.37 -4.63 -4.30
N GLU A 17 15.68 -4.71 -4.41
CA GLU A 17 16.45 -3.88 -5.33
C GLU A 17 16.16 -4.26 -6.80
N GLU A 18 16.00 -5.55 -7.08
CA GLU A 18 15.66 -6.10 -8.40
C GLU A 18 14.18 -5.92 -8.77
N LEU A 19 13.32 -5.64 -7.78
CA LEU A 19 11.87 -5.46 -7.96
C LEU A 19 11.51 -4.33 -8.95
N ASN A 20 12.48 -3.51 -9.37
CA ASN A 20 12.38 -2.49 -10.43
C ASN A 20 11.08 -1.66 -10.32
N ASN A 21 10.72 -1.29 -9.10
CA ASN A 21 9.43 -0.66 -8.79
C ASN A 21 9.22 0.61 -9.61
N SER A 22 7.96 0.89 -9.93
CA SER A 22 7.58 2.22 -10.40
C SER A 22 7.29 3.15 -9.21
N ASN A 23 7.50 4.44 -9.41
CA ASN A 23 7.07 5.45 -8.47
C ASN A 23 5.89 6.22 -9.06
N ASP A 24 4.84 6.40 -8.27
CA ASP A 24 3.73 7.30 -8.57
C ASP A 24 3.73 8.45 -7.56
N SER A 25 3.15 9.59 -7.92
CA SER A 25 3.10 10.75 -7.02
C SER A 25 1.75 11.44 -7.05
N ARG A 26 1.31 11.91 -5.89
CA ARG A 26 0.07 12.67 -5.73
C ARG A 26 0.35 13.96 -4.98
N MET A 27 -0.06 15.07 -5.58
CA MET A 27 -0.13 16.37 -4.90
C MET A 27 -1.59 16.68 -4.62
N THR A 28 -1.92 17.00 -3.37
CA THR A 28 -3.30 17.31 -2.96
C THR A 28 -3.32 18.55 -2.08
N ARG A 29 -4.17 19.52 -2.43
CA ARG A 29 -4.47 20.69 -1.61
C ARG A 29 -5.85 20.51 -0.97
N TYR A 30 -5.88 20.52 0.35
CA TYR A 30 -7.07 20.45 1.19
C TYR A 30 -7.48 21.87 1.59
N LEU A 31 -8.66 22.28 1.12
CA LEU A 31 -9.24 23.59 1.43
C LEU A 31 -9.91 23.57 2.80
N LEU A 32 -10.12 24.75 3.37
CA LEU A 32 -10.94 24.89 4.57
C LEU A 32 -12.41 24.57 4.25
N PRO A 33 -13.14 23.95 5.19
CA PRO A 33 -14.58 23.75 5.05
C PRO A 33 -15.32 25.09 4.86
N GLU A 34 -16.47 25.04 4.18
CA GLU A 34 -17.37 26.21 4.10
C GLU A 34 -17.82 26.67 5.49
N GLN A 35 -18.12 27.97 5.63
CA GLN A 35 -18.64 28.54 6.88
C GLN A 35 -19.85 27.73 7.38
N ASN A 36 -19.81 27.32 8.65
CA ASN A 36 -20.80 26.48 9.34
C ASN A 36 -20.70 24.95 9.12
N LYS A 37 -19.64 24.45 8.46
CA LYS A 37 -19.30 23.02 8.47
C LYS A 37 -18.05 22.80 9.33
N ASP A 38 -18.21 22.14 10.47
CA ASP A 38 -17.09 21.89 11.38
C ASP A 38 -16.13 20.81 10.86
N LEU A 39 -16.60 19.90 9.99
CA LEU A 39 -15.82 18.79 9.43
C LEU A 39 -16.32 18.41 8.02
N GLU A 40 -15.40 18.33 7.05
CA GLU A 40 -15.67 17.81 5.71
C GLU A 40 -14.59 16.77 5.34
N ILE A 41 -15.01 15.58 4.89
CA ILE A 41 -14.10 14.51 4.47
C ILE A 41 -13.60 14.83 3.06
N ALA A 42 -12.36 15.31 2.95
CA ALA A 42 -11.75 15.62 1.67
C ALA A 42 -11.11 14.41 0.96
N LEU A 43 -10.78 13.35 1.69
CA LEU A 43 -10.31 12.07 1.16
C LEU A 43 -10.95 10.95 1.98
N VAL A 44 -11.66 10.05 1.30
CA VAL A 44 -12.35 8.95 1.97
C VAL A 44 -11.36 8.00 2.66
N PRO A 45 -11.73 7.36 3.78
CA PRO A 45 -10.90 6.32 4.38
C PRO A 45 -10.57 5.22 3.36
N HIS A 46 -9.28 4.94 3.19
CA HIS A 46 -8.77 3.96 2.23
C HIS A 46 -7.46 3.35 2.76
N THR A 47 -6.98 2.31 2.07
CA THR A 47 -5.61 1.80 2.23
C THR A 47 -4.85 1.98 0.91
N ASP A 48 -3.57 2.32 1.00
CA ASP A 48 -2.73 2.36 -0.19
C ASP A 48 -2.51 0.95 -0.73
N LYS A 49 -2.49 0.80 -2.06
CA LYS A 49 -2.34 -0.49 -2.75
C LYS A 49 -0.93 -0.67 -3.35
N GLY A 50 0.01 0.18 -2.94
CA GLY A 50 1.44 0.08 -3.23
C GLY A 50 2.20 -0.55 -2.06
N THR A 51 3.53 -0.59 -2.16
CA THR A 51 4.42 -1.16 -1.14
C THR A 51 4.74 -0.16 -0.03
N LEU A 52 4.99 1.11 -0.38
CA LEU A 52 5.38 2.16 0.55
C LEU A 52 4.82 3.51 0.08
N SER A 53 4.38 4.33 1.03
CA SER A 53 3.97 5.71 0.80
C SER A 53 4.75 6.64 1.70
N ILE A 54 5.38 7.66 1.13
CA ILE A 54 6.06 8.73 1.87
C ILE A 54 5.24 10.00 1.70
N ILE A 55 4.76 10.57 2.81
CA ILE A 55 3.91 11.75 2.82
C ILE A 55 4.67 12.92 3.42
N CYS A 56 4.77 14.01 2.66
CA CYS A 56 5.25 15.29 3.13
C CYS A 56 4.11 16.30 3.07
N HIS A 57 3.88 17.07 4.12
CA HIS A 57 2.84 18.10 4.13
C HIS A 57 3.31 19.36 4.85
N ASN A 58 2.65 20.48 4.55
CA ASN A 58 2.84 21.72 5.31
C ASN A 58 2.03 21.69 6.62
N GLU A 59 2.35 22.61 7.54
CA GLU A 59 1.66 22.80 8.82
C GLU A 59 0.82 24.10 8.83
N VAL A 60 0.15 24.42 7.73
CA VAL A 60 -0.66 25.66 7.61
C VAL A 60 -2.15 25.34 7.48
N GLN A 61 -2.99 26.38 7.58
CA GLN A 61 -4.46 26.27 7.60
C GLN A 61 -5.03 25.56 6.37
N GLU A 62 -4.53 25.87 5.17
CA GLU A 62 -4.77 25.06 3.97
C GLU A 62 -3.67 24.00 3.82
N ARG A 63 -4.03 22.73 4.00
CA ARG A 63 -3.04 21.65 3.97
C ARG A 63 -2.68 21.31 2.53
N LEU A 64 -1.40 21.41 2.20
CA LEU A 64 -0.82 20.87 0.99
C LEU A 64 -0.05 19.61 1.35
N ALA A 65 -0.37 18.50 0.68
CA ALA A 65 0.32 17.22 0.83
C ALA A 65 0.92 16.79 -0.50
N PHE A 66 2.16 16.34 -0.46
CA PHE A 66 2.82 15.60 -1.52
C PHE A 66 3.05 14.18 -1.04
N ILE A 67 2.67 13.21 -1.85
CA ILE A 67 2.78 11.79 -1.55
C ILE A 67 3.57 11.13 -2.68
N LEU A 68 4.60 10.38 -2.31
CA LEU A 68 5.34 9.49 -3.19
C LEU A 68 4.95 8.05 -2.86
N PHE A 69 4.48 7.31 -3.86
CA PHE A 69 4.14 5.90 -3.76
C PHE A 69 5.20 5.06 -4.47
N THR A 70 5.69 4.02 -3.80
CA THR A 70 6.48 2.96 -4.42
C THR A 70 5.56 1.78 -4.73
N VAL A 71 5.48 1.42 -6.01
CA VAL A 71 4.48 0.51 -6.55
C VAL A 71 5.18 -0.67 -7.23
N PRO A 72 4.82 -1.92 -6.92
CA PRO A 72 5.35 -3.09 -7.63
C PRO A 72 5.11 -2.99 -9.13
N LYS A 73 6.02 -3.55 -9.93
CA LYS A 73 5.76 -3.72 -11.38
C LYS A 73 4.62 -4.72 -11.59
N GLU A 74 3.85 -4.50 -12.65
CA GLU A 74 2.66 -5.29 -13.02
C GLU A 74 2.92 -6.81 -13.02
N TYR A 75 4.07 -7.23 -13.57
CA TYR A 75 4.43 -8.64 -13.71
C TYR A 75 4.93 -9.31 -12.40
N MET A 76 5.02 -8.58 -11.29
CA MET A 76 5.55 -9.12 -10.04
C MET A 76 4.56 -10.04 -9.35
N THR A 77 5.06 -11.17 -8.84
CA THR A 77 4.29 -12.05 -7.96
C THR A 77 4.51 -11.62 -6.52
N ILE A 78 3.44 -11.18 -5.87
CA ILE A 78 3.40 -10.85 -4.45
C ILE A 78 3.16 -12.15 -3.67
N LYS A 79 4.03 -12.43 -2.71
CA LYS A 79 3.97 -13.62 -1.85
C LYS A 79 4.48 -13.30 -0.45
N VAL A 80 3.98 -14.02 0.54
CA VAL A 80 4.48 -13.94 1.91
C VAL A 80 5.85 -14.65 1.97
N PRO A 81 6.88 -14.03 2.56
CA PRO A 81 8.13 -14.72 2.91
C PRO A 81 7.85 -15.98 3.73
N SER A 82 8.38 -17.12 3.31
CA SER A 82 8.15 -18.40 4.01
C SER A 82 8.63 -18.40 5.45
N GLU A 83 9.65 -17.59 5.76
CA GLU A 83 10.23 -17.41 7.09
C GLU A 83 9.28 -16.71 8.07
N LEU A 84 8.21 -16.06 7.57
CA LEU A 84 7.18 -15.41 8.37
C LEU A 84 5.91 -16.27 8.51
N VAL A 85 5.95 -17.51 8.03
CA VAL A 85 4.80 -18.43 8.03
C VAL A 85 5.13 -19.64 8.90
N ASP A 86 4.30 -19.88 9.91
CA ASP A 86 4.35 -21.09 10.72
C ASP A 86 2.93 -21.58 11.08
N GLU A 87 2.75 -22.89 11.26
CA GLU A 87 1.42 -23.49 11.43
C GLU A 87 0.77 -23.16 12.79
N GLU A 88 1.57 -22.77 13.79
CA GLU A 88 1.11 -22.64 15.18
C GLU A 88 0.67 -21.22 15.53
N ASN A 89 1.49 -20.23 15.19
CA ASN A 89 1.36 -18.83 15.59
C ASN A 89 1.08 -17.90 14.40
N HIS A 90 1.63 -18.19 13.21
CA HIS A 90 1.53 -17.31 12.04
C HIS A 90 1.14 -18.07 10.76
N PRO A 91 -0.09 -18.64 10.69
CA PRO A 91 -0.51 -19.38 9.51
C PRO A 91 -0.58 -18.46 8.30
N LEU A 92 -0.33 -19.03 7.11
CA LEU A 92 -0.47 -18.30 5.85
C LEU A 92 -1.90 -17.75 5.74
N ARG A 93 -2.04 -16.44 5.46
CA ARG A 93 -3.34 -15.77 5.33
C ARG A 93 -3.69 -15.36 3.90
N TYR A 94 -2.68 -15.26 3.05
CA TYR A 94 -2.84 -14.80 1.68
C TYR A 94 -2.13 -15.74 0.73
N ARG A 95 -2.85 -16.19 -0.31
CA ARG A 95 -2.25 -16.92 -1.42
C ARG A 95 -1.34 -15.99 -2.24
N PRO A 96 -0.25 -16.50 -2.83
CA PRO A 96 0.53 -15.72 -3.79
C PRO A 96 -0.34 -15.24 -4.96
N PHE A 97 -0.10 -14.03 -5.45
CA PHE A 97 -0.84 -13.44 -6.56
C PHE A 97 0.03 -12.51 -7.41
N LYS A 98 -0.36 -12.26 -8.66
CA LYS A 98 0.28 -11.23 -9.47
C LYS A 98 -0.26 -9.84 -9.15
N TYR A 99 0.63 -8.86 -9.09
CA TYR A 99 0.25 -7.49 -8.78
C TYR A 99 -0.74 -6.90 -9.80
N GLU A 100 -0.54 -7.16 -11.11
CA GLU A 100 -1.47 -6.74 -12.17
C GLU A 100 -2.90 -7.22 -11.93
N ASP A 101 -3.08 -8.48 -11.51
CA ASP A 101 -4.41 -9.06 -11.32
C ASP A 101 -5.11 -8.41 -10.13
N PHE A 102 -4.37 -8.14 -9.04
CA PHE A 102 -4.90 -7.45 -7.87
C PHE A 102 -5.35 -6.03 -8.18
N ILE A 103 -4.53 -5.28 -8.92
CA ILE A 103 -4.84 -3.90 -9.27
C ILE A 103 -6.03 -3.80 -10.23
N ASN A 104 -6.11 -4.71 -11.21
CA ASN A 104 -7.27 -4.81 -12.09
C ASN A 104 -8.55 -5.13 -11.30
N PHE A 105 -8.48 -6.07 -10.35
CA PHE A 105 -9.59 -6.40 -9.47
C PHE A 105 -10.06 -5.20 -8.65
N HIS A 106 -9.13 -4.49 -7.99
CA HIS A 106 -9.43 -3.30 -7.19
C HIS A 106 -10.14 -2.21 -8.01
N TYR A 107 -9.64 -1.88 -9.20
CA TYR A 107 -10.27 -0.86 -10.05
C TYR A 107 -11.63 -1.29 -10.60
N SER A 108 -11.86 -2.60 -10.77
CA SER A 108 -13.14 -3.14 -11.24
C SER A 108 -14.25 -3.12 -10.19
N THR A 109 -13.90 -3.32 -8.92
CA THR A 109 -14.86 -3.46 -7.81
C THR A 109 -15.19 -2.13 -7.16
N ARG A 110 -14.27 -1.15 -7.21
CA ARG A 110 -14.41 0.18 -6.57
C ARG A 110 -14.74 0.10 -5.07
N THR A 111 -14.46 -1.04 -4.44
CA THR A 111 -14.54 -1.24 -3.00
C THR A 111 -13.19 -0.88 -2.38
N GLU A 112 -13.21 -0.24 -1.21
CA GLU A 112 -11.98 0.16 -0.51
C GLU A 112 -11.63 -0.77 0.65
N LYS A 113 -12.63 -1.43 1.23
CA LYS A 113 -12.47 -2.22 2.46
C LYS A 113 -12.33 -3.69 2.13
N GLY A 114 -11.27 -4.33 2.66
CA GLY A 114 -11.09 -5.78 2.60
C GLY A 114 -10.69 -6.32 1.23
N VAL A 115 -10.24 -5.47 0.30
CA VAL A 115 -9.98 -5.86 -1.10
C VAL A 115 -8.89 -6.93 -1.21
N LEU A 116 -7.86 -6.86 -0.36
CA LEU A 116 -6.78 -7.84 -0.37
C LEU A 116 -7.25 -9.20 0.16
N GLU A 117 -8.05 -9.19 1.22
CA GLU A 117 -8.67 -10.38 1.81
C GLU A 117 -9.64 -11.03 0.83
N GLU A 118 -10.47 -10.25 0.14
CA GLU A 118 -11.38 -10.75 -0.89
C GLU A 118 -10.62 -11.36 -2.08
N PHE A 119 -9.54 -10.71 -2.51
CA PHE A 119 -8.80 -11.13 -3.68
C PHE A 119 -7.86 -12.33 -3.42
N ALA A 120 -7.16 -12.33 -2.28
CA ALA A 120 -6.07 -13.25 -2.01
C ALA A 120 -6.20 -14.01 -0.67
N GLY A 121 -7.23 -13.77 0.13
CA GLY A 121 -7.43 -14.47 1.40
C GLY A 121 -7.55 -15.99 1.24
N LEU A 122 -7.18 -16.71 2.31
CA LEU A 122 -7.35 -18.17 2.46
C LEU A 122 -8.57 -18.52 3.33
#